data_AF-A0A4U6TKI2-F1
#
_entry.id   AF-A0A4U6TKI2-F1
#
_cell.length_a   1.000
_cell.length_b   1.000
_cell.length_c   1.000
_cell.angle_alpha   90.00
_cell.angle_beta   90.00
_cell.angle_gamma   90.00
#
_symmetry.space_group_name_H-M   'P 1'
#
loop_
_entity.id
_entity.type
_entity.pdbx_description
1 polymer ?
#
loop_
_entity_poly.entity_id
_entity_poly.type
_entity_poly.pdbx_seq_one_letter_code
_entity_poly.pdbx_strand_id
1 'polypeptide(L)'
;MFQASFDFHLGDGNLALFWTDRWNGPLSPCVIAPDLCKLIRPRTRKRRIVAEAVHDKQWIQDIIGQLTVTAILQYLELWQAVDRIQLRIGTEDVVSWRRDSSNVFF
;
A
#
# COMPACT_ATOMS: atom_id res chain seq x y z
N MET A 1 -26.14 -0.52 -5.95
CA MET A 1 -25.02 -0.73 -5.01
C MET A 1 -24.30 0.60 -4.86
N PHE A 2 -24.38 1.25 -3.69
CA PHE A 2 -23.61 2.46 -3.40
C PHE A 2 -22.15 2.03 -3.20
N GLN A 3 -21.29 2.29 -4.19
CA GLN A 3 -19.87 2.02 -4.06
C GLN A 3 -19.24 3.21 -3.33
N ALA A 4 -19.31 3.15 -1.99
CA ALA A 4 -18.52 4.01 -1.13
C ALA A 4 -17.03 3.87 -1.53
N SER A 5 -16.51 4.85 -2.26
CA SER A 5 -15.08 4.95 -2.53
C SER A 5 -14.46 5.83 -1.46
N PHE A 6 -13.60 5.23 -0.65
CA PHE A 6 -12.75 5.95 0.28
C PHE A 6 -11.46 6.25 -0.47
N ASP A 7 -11.08 7.51 -0.54
CA ASP A 7 -9.80 7.93 -1.05
C ASP A 7 -8.85 8.05 0.14
N PHE A 8 -7.83 7.18 0.18
CA PHE A 8 -6.76 7.26 1.16
C PHE A 8 -5.69 8.21 0.64
N HIS A 9 -5.42 9.29 1.39
CA HIS A 9 -4.36 10.23 1.10
C HIS A 9 -3.20 9.96 2.05
N LEU A 10 -2.12 9.44 1.48
CA LEU A 10 -0.88 9.19 2.20
C LEU A 10 -0.21 10.51 2.59
N GLY A 11 0.00 10.70 3.89
CA GLY A 11 0.73 11.80 4.50
C GLY A 11 2.12 11.32 4.93
N ASP A 12 2.30 11.14 6.23
CA ASP A 12 3.54 10.69 6.86
C ASP A 12 3.69 9.16 6.88
N GLY A 13 2.64 8.41 6.55
CA GLY A 13 2.64 6.96 6.44
C GLY A 13 2.62 6.23 7.78
N ASN A 14 2.33 6.93 8.89
CA ASN A 14 2.32 6.32 10.22
C ASN A 14 1.03 5.55 10.54
N LEU A 15 -0.04 5.75 9.76
CA LEU A 15 -1.33 5.09 9.97
C LEU A 15 -1.64 4.04 8.90
N ALA A 16 -1.03 4.13 7.73
CA ALA A 16 -1.20 3.16 6.64
C ALA A 16 -0.36 1.89 6.85
N LEU A 17 -0.96 0.71 6.66
CA LEU A 17 -0.22 -0.56 6.56
C LEU A 17 0.35 -0.76 5.16
N PHE A 18 1.65 -1.03 5.08
CA PHE A 18 2.35 -1.16 3.81
C PHE A 18 1.83 -2.33 2.96
N TRP A 19 1.63 -3.52 3.53
CA TRP A 19 1.32 -4.68 2.69
C TRP A 19 -0.16 -4.81 2.31
N THR A 20 -1.05 -4.28 3.15
CA THR A 20 -2.50 -4.56 3.06
C THR A 20 -3.32 -3.36 2.62
N ASP A 21 -2.83 -2.14 2.82
CA ASP A 21 -3.60 -0.93 2.54
C ASP A 21 -3.24 -0.36 1.16
N ARG A 22 -4.11 0.53 0.68
CA ARG A 22 -4.06 1.13 -0.65
C ARG A 22 -3.42 2.52 -0.56
N TRP A 23 -2.16 2.57 -0.17
CA TRP A 23 -1.43 3.83 0.02
C TRP A 23 -0.86 4.41 -1.28
N ASN A 24 -0.84 3.64 -2.37
CA ASN A 24 -0.42 4.09 -3.70
C ASN A 24 -1.29 3.44 -4.78
N GLY A 25 -2.36 4.14 -5.15
CA GLY A 25 -3.30 3.69 -6.16
C GLY A 25 -4.46 2.83 -5.60
N PRO A 26 -5.23 2.19 -6.49
CA PRO A 26 -6.52 1.58 -6.12
C PRO A 26 -6.40 0.20 -5.45
N LEU A 27 -5.22 -0.44 -5.50
CA LEU A 27 -4.98 -1.79 -5.01
C LEU A 27 -3.83 -1.78 -4.00
N SER A 28 -3.87 -2.70 -3.04
CA SER A 28 -2.78 -2.85 -2.07
C SER A 28 -1.65 -3.71 -2.63
N PRO A 29 -0.42 -3.61 -2.08
CA PRO A 29 0.71 -4.41 -2.56
C PRO A 29 0.45 -5.91 -2.59
N CYS A 30 -0.24 -6.47 -1.59
CA CYS A 30 -0.58 -7.90 -1.60
C CYS A 30 -1.60 -8.32 -2.67
N VAL A 31 -2.37 -7.39 -3.23
CA VAL A 31 -3.27 -7.66 -4.36
C VAL A 31 -2.52 -7.57 -5.69
N ILE A 32 -1.60 -6.61 -5.82
CA ILE A 32 -0.75 -6.43 -7.02
C ILE A 32 0.27 -7.55 -7.13
N ALA A 33 0.90 -7.92 -6.01
CA ALA A 33 2.02 -8.85 -5.93
C ALA A 33 1.71 -10.06 -5.02
N PRO A 34 0.77 -10.95 -5.42
CA PRO A 34 0.29 -12.01 -4.55
C PRO A 34 1.33 -13.09 -4.21
N ASP A 35 2.25 -13.41 -5.13
CA ASP A 35 3.30 -14.41 -4.88
C ASP A 35 4.41 -13.85 -4.00
N LEU A 36 4.76 -12.58 -4.19
CA LEU A 36 5.64 -11.86 -3.28
C LEU A 36 5.03 -11.80 -1.88
N CYS A 37 3.73 -11.52 -1.77
CA CYS A 37 3.02 -11.45 -0.49
C CYS A 37 3.02 -12.79 0.28
N LYS A 38 3.08 -13.94 -0.40
CA LYS A 38 3.22 -15.26 0.23
C LYS A 38 4.57 -15.43 0.92
N LEU A 39 5.60 -14.72 0.45
CA LEU A 39 6.94 -14.71 1.02
C LEU A 39 7.04 -13.82 2.26
N ILE A 40 5.93 -13.29 2.79
CA ILE A 40 5.96 -12.36 3.91
C ILE A 40 5.24 -12.95 5.10
N ARG A 41 5.89 -12.89 6.27
CA ARG A 41 5.30 -13.36 7.52
C ARG A 41 3.95 -12.68 7.76
N PRO A 42 2.89 -13.42 8.12
CA PRO A 42 1.56 -12.84 8.38
C PRO A 42 1.58 -11.70 9.40
N ARG A 43 2.44 -11.79 10.43
CA ARG A 43 2.59 -10.75 11.44
C ARG A 43 3.18 -9.46 10.86
N THR A 44 4.14 -9.56 9.96
CA THR A 44 4.77 -8.41 9.29
C THR A 44 3.77 -7.70 8.39
N ARG A 45 2.98 -8.46 7.61
CA ARG A 45 1.92 -7.90 6.76
C ARG A 45 0.90 -7.05 7.51
N LYS A 46 0.58 -7.43 8.75
CA LYS A 46 -0.41 -6.76 9.60
C LYS A 46 0.11 -5.61 10.46
N ARG A 47 1.43 -5.37 10.47
CA ARG A 47 2.05 -4.39 11.40
C ARG A 47 2.98 -3.40 10.72
N ARG A 48 3.57 -3.77 9.58
CA ARG A 48 4.48 -2.90 8.86
C ARG A 48 3.71 -1.69 8.36
N ILE A 49 4.04 -0.51 8.88
CA ILE A 49 3.47 0.76 8.42
C ILE A 49 4.28 1.32 7.24
N VAL A 50 3.67 2.18 6.42
CA VAL A 50 4.30 2.73 5.21
C VAL A 50 5.54 3.55 5.57
N ALA A 51 5.50 4.35 6.64
CA ALA A 51 6.65 5.13 7.10
C ALA A 51 7.89 4.26 7.32
N GLU A 52 7.75 3.17 8.08
CA GLU A 52 8.82 2.22 8.34
C GLU A 52 9.26 1.47 7.10
N ALA A 53 8.30 1.04 6.28
CA ALA A 53 8.54 0.23 5.10
C ALA A 53 9.40 0.95 4.06
N VAL A 54 9.07 2.22 3.82
CA VAL A 54 9.74 3.08 2.84
C VAL A 54 11.10 3.53 3.36
N HIS A 55 11.20 3.82 4.67
CA HIS A 55 12.46 4.18 5.29
C HIS A 55 13.51 3.08 5.10
N ASP A 56 14.67 3.45 4.56
CA ASP A 56 15.78 2.54 4.20
C ASP A 56 15.37 1.27 3.44
N LYS A 57 14.23 1.34 2.73
CA LYS A 57 13.66 0.22 1.97
C LYS A 57 13.48 -1.04 2.83
N GLN A 58 13.12 -0.88 4.11
CA GLN A 58 12.93 -2.01 5.04
C GLN A 58 11.89 -3.02 4.56
N TRP A 59 10.94 -2.62 3.72
CA TRP A 59 9.97 -3.54 3.12
C TRP A 59 10.63 -4.71 2.37
N ILE A 60 11.84 -4.55 1.84
CA ILE A 60 12.58 -5.62 1.17
C ILE A 60 12.96 -6.72 2.16
N GLN A 61 13.30 -6.34 3.39
CA GLN A 61 13.68 -7.27 4.46
C GLN A 61 12.49 -8.12 4.96
N ASP A 62 11.27 -7.70 4.63
CA ASP A 62 10.06 -8.46 4.97
C ASP A 62 9.90 -9.72 4.10
N ILE A 63 10.54 -9.75 2.93
CA ILE A 63 10.50 -10.87 1.98
C ILE A 63 11.42 -11.97 2.50
N ILE A 64 10.83 -13.11 2.85
CA ILE A 64 11.52 -14.29 3.38
C ILE A 64 11.34 -15.50 2.47
N GLY A 65 12.39 -16.30 2.31
CA GLY A 65 12.35 -17.54 1.55
C GLY A 65 12.81 -17.35 0.10
N GLN A 66 12.52 -18.35 -0.72
CA GLN A 66 13.05 -18.43 -2.07
C GLN A 66 12.20 -17.61 -3.05
N LEU A 67 12.86 -16.67 -3.74
CA LEU A 67 12.25 -15.90 -4.80
C LEU A 67 12.10 -16.75 -6.07
N THR A 68 10.87 -16.93 -6.51
CA THR A 68 10.56 -17.46 -7.85
C THR A 68 10.67 -16.35 -8.89
N VAL A 69 10.78 -16.70 -10.17
CA VAL A 69 10.79 -15.71 -11.27
C VAL A 69 9.56 -14.79 -11.21
N THR A 70 8.38 -15.34 -10.94
CA THR A 70 7.15 -14.56 -10.78
C THR A 70 7.23 -13.58 -9.61
N ALA A 71 7.75 -14.02 -8.46
CA ALA A 71 7.92 -13.15 -7.30
C ALA A 71 8.95 -12.03 -7.57
N ILE A 72 9.99 -12.29 -8.37
CA ILE A 72 10.97 -11.28 -8.79
C ILE A 72 10.31 -10.21 -9.67
N LEU A 73 9.48 -10.61 -10.64
CA LEU A 73 8.76 -9.65 -11.48
C LEU A 73 7.80 -8.79 -10.66
N GLN A 74 7.06 -9.40 -9.74
CA GLN A 74 6.17 -8.69 -8.81
C GLN A 74 6.95 -7.75 -7.87
N TYR A 75 8.14 -8.14 -7.43
CA TYR A 75 9.03 -7.28 -6.67
C TYR A 75 9.44 -6.03 -7.46
N LEU A 76 9.77 -6.17 -8.75
CA LEU A 76 10.15 -5.03 -9.59
C LEU A 76 8.98 -4.06 -9.80
N GLU A 77 7.77 -4.59 -9.99
CA GLU A 77 6.55 -3.77 -10.09
C GLU A 77 6.30 -2.99 -8.79
N LEU A 78 6.37 -3.67 -7.64
CA LEU A 78 6.20 -3.03 -6.35
C LEU A 78 7.31 -2.02 -6.06
N TRP A 79 8.57 -2.31 -6.42
CA TRP A 79 9.67 -1.38 -6.27
C TRP A 79 9.39 -0.06 -7.00
N GLN A 80 8.95 -0.12 -8.26
CA GLN A 80 8.61 1.08 -9.03
C GLN A 80 7.45 1.85 -8.41
N ALA A 81 6.48 1.17 -7.81
CA ALA A 81 5.39 1.80 -7.10
C ALA A 81 5.90 2.51 -5.83
N VAL A 82 6.78 1.87 -5.05
CA VAL A 82 7.36 2.42 -3.83
C VAL A 82 8.25 3.63 -4.10
N ASP A 83 9.05 3.59 -5.16
CA ASP A 83 9.97 4.67 -5.54
C ASP A 83 9.25 5.98 -5.91
N ARG A 84 7.96 5.90 -6.23
CA ARG A 84 7.11 7.06 -6.54
C ARG A 84 6.45 7.66 -5.30
N ILE A 85 6.56 7.03 -4.13
CA ILE A 85 6.01 7.57 -2.89
C ILE A 85 6.81 8.78 -2.45
N GLN A 86 6.11 9.84 -2.07
CA GLN A 86 6.69 10.97 -1.36
C GLN A 86 5.95 11.16 -0.04
N LEU A 87 6.57 10.74 1.06
CA LEU A 87 6.02 10.96 2.40
C LEU A 87 6.15 12.43 2.80
N ARG A 88 5.08 12.97 3.39
CA ARG A 88 5.02 14.35 3.87
C ARG A 88 5.19 14.35 5.38
N ILE A 89 6.45 14.42 5.82
CA ILE A 89 6.80 14.41 7.25
C ILE A 89 6.02 15.51 7.98
N GLY A 90 5.32 15.15 9.04
CA GLY A 90 4.50 16.06 9.86
C GLY A 90 3.07 16.28 9.36
N THR A 91 2.66 15.65 8.25
CA THR A 91 1.27 15.61 7.79
C THR A 91 0.70 14.23 8.07
N GLU A 92 -0.33 14.09 8.91
CA GLU A 92 -0.96 12.79 9.14
C GLU A 92 -1.61 12.23 7.85
N ASP A 93 -1.73 10.91 7.79
CA ASP A 93 -2.51 10.22 6.75
C ASP A 93 -4.01 10.58 6.87
N VAL A 94 -4.67 10.84 5.74
CA VAL A 94 -6.08 11.27 5.72
C VAL A 94 -6.94 10.28 4.93
N VAL A 95 -8.00 9.77 5.56
CA VAL A 95 -9.04 9.02 4.87
C VAL A 95 -10.17 9.98 4.49
N SER A 96 -10.31 10.27 3.19
CA SER A 96 -11.43 11.07 2.69
C SER A 96 -12.53 10.17 2.13
N TRP A 97 -13.78 10.51 2.44
CA TRP A 97 -14.93 9.87 1.82
C TRP A 97 -15.26 10.61 0.54
N ARG A 98 -15.16 9.94 -0.60
CA ARG A 98 -15.76 10.46 -1.83
C ARG A 98 -17.26 10.22 -1.73
N ARG A 99 -18.01 11.24 -1.27
CA ARG A 99 -19.46 11.24 -1.50
C ARG A 99 -19.65 11.44 -2.98
N ASP A 100 -20.16 10.43 -3.67
CA ASP A 100 -20.80 10.69 -4.95
C ASP A 100 -22.00 11.59 -4.64
N SER A 101 -21.85 12.89 -4.90
CA SER A 101 -22.98 13.80 -4.97
C SER A 101 -23.67 13.52 -6.30
N SER A 102 -24.37 12.39 -6.39
CA SER A 102 -25.42 12.18 -7.37
C SER A 102 -26.61 13.09 -7.00
N ASN A 103 -26.38 14.40 -7.05
CA ASN A 103 -27.46 15.38 -7.16
C ASN A 103 -27.89 15.41 -8.62
N VAL A 104 -28.57 14.35 -9.04
CA VAL A 104 -29.57 14.49 -10.09
C VAL A 104 -30.87 14.82 -9.38
N PHE A 105 -31.15 16.11 -9.26
CA PHE A 105 -32.49 16.60 -8.98
C PHE A 105 -32.94 17.46 -10.15
N PHE A 106 -33.86 16.85 -10.92
CA PHE A 106 -34.76 17.35 -11.97
C PHE A 106 -34.17 17.85 -13.29
#